data_AF-M5GG70-F1
#
_entry.id   AF-M5GG70-F1
#
_cell.length_a   1.000
_cell.length_b   1.000
_cell.length_c   1.000
_cell.angle_alpha   90.00
_cell.angle_beta   90.00
_cell.angle_gamma   90.00
#
_symmetry.space_group_name_H-M   'P 1'
#
loop_
_entity.id
_entity.type
_entity.pdbx_description
1 polymer ?
#
loop_
_entity_poly.entity_id
_entity_poly.type
_entity_poly.pdbx_seq_one_letter_code
_entity_poly.pdbx_strand_id
1 'polypeptide(L)'
;LQPASTDGATVLDVQFRPFLWEQRHAWVLSVLRKEQARTVLDIGCGEGSLLATLSQPAQAVFDPTLTNIESESYRDLYLDRIAGLDIVPTELSKAERVTVPSSPAAQPTQNSWIREPIRWSSLEVKLWLGSLDVYNPELNAYEYMVAMEVIEHLPPDILLKFAPMILGRYRPKALLVTTPNYNFSPLFTAPGYTDPNAYPDPTGRTSRFFRHDDHKFEWTEDEFRAWCEGVALDFGYEVEVDGVGRSITEDPYGRISPFASQVAVFRREMERTGLSSQKQKAELIGSSPHTLVACHLHEPHPSGGIFKPTKDIMDRVEEVFHEVDCGALTLRDLWNDWKLPYLCGGALGCLLKAIRNEGDEWEIHQTEESKKYRLAMTVIWKTFVPKPPQIDPEEDRESLLSFAVEADEDEEYQNEHGDWSEQDGGSDVTGNQGDWGWADNSVVAQQSSEWGEGIGWGTKADSTEAHDTKHTF
;
A
#
# COMPACT_ATOMS: atom_id res chain seq x y z
N LEU A 1 -32.45 8.83 36.89
CA LEU A 1 -31.57 8.78 35.70
C LEU A 1 -31.19 10.22 35.37
N GLN A 2 -30.01 10.66 35.82
CA GLN A 2 -29.43 11.93 35.38
C GLN A 2 -29.09 11.82 33.88
N PRO A 3 -29.20 12.90 33.09
CA PRO A 3 -28.59 12.93 31.79
C PRO A 3 -27.07 12.87 31.96
N ALA A 4 -26.41 11.97 31.23
CA ALA A 4 -24.96 11.95 31.13
C ALA A 4 -24.47 13.33 30.67
N SER A 5 -23.46 13.85 31.36
CA SER A 5 -22.75 15.07 31.01
C SER A 5 -22.10 14.92 29.64
N THR A 6 -22.63 15.61 28.63
CA THR A 6 -21.96 15.80 27.35
C THR A 6 -20.90 16.89 27.52
N ASP A 7 -19.71 16.51 27.96
CA ASP A 7 -18.54 17.39 27.91
C ASP A 7 -18.16 17.64 26.44
N GLY A 8 -18.25 18.91 26.01
CA GLY A 8 -17.19 19.61 25.28
C GLY A 8 -16.68 19.15 23.91
N ALA A 9 -17.09 18.04 23.33
CA ALA A 9 -16.55 17.60 22.04
C ALA A 9 -17.27 18.25 20.85
N THR A 10 -16.82 19.44 20.44
CA THR A 10 -17.27 20.09 19.20
C THR A 10 -16.60 19.49 17.95
N VAL A 11 -15.42 18.89 18.13
CA VAL A 11 -14.68 18.09 17.16
C VAL A 11 -14.90 16.61 17.49
N LEU A 12 -15.16 15.81 16.47
CA LEU A 12 -15.40 14.37 16.57
C LEU A 12 -14.16 13.62 16.13
N ASP A 13 -13.80 12.59 16.89
CA ASP A 13 -12.68 11.71 16.54
C ASP A 13 -13.14 10.66 15.51
N VAL A 14 -12.73 10.87 14.25
CA VAL A 14 -13.07 9.99 13.13
C VAL A 14 -11.87 9.11 12.81
N GLN A 15 -12.05 7.80 13.00
CA GLN A 15 -10.97 6.83 12.83
C GLN A 15 -11.18 5.96 11.59
N PHE A 16 -10.05 5.53 11.01
CA PHE A 16 -9.99 4.60 9.89
C PHE A 16 -9.11 3.42 10.27
N ARG A 17 -9.54 2.19 9.93
CA ARG A 17 -8.70 0.98 10.03
C ARG A 17 -8.81 0.14 8.76
N PRO A 18 -7.70 -0.09 8.02
CA PRO A 18 -6.37 0.52 8.19
C PRO A 18 -6.41 2.06 8.00
N PHE A 19 -5.29 2.76 8.21
CA PHE A 19 -5.25 4.22 8.08
C PHE A 19 -5.67 4.67 6.67
N LEU A 20 -6.19 5.88 6.53
CA LEU A 20 -6.75 6.35 5.26
C LEU A 20 -5.73 6.31 4.11
N TRP A 21 -4.48 6.70 4.36
CA TRP A 21 -3.41 6.65 3.36
C TRP A 21 -3.07 5.20 2.95
N GLU A 22 -3.12 4.24 3.87
CA GLU A 22 -2.94 2.82 3.58
C GLU A 22 -4.09 2.28 2.73
N GLN A 23 -5.33 2.73 2.99
CA GLN A 23 -6.49 2.38 2.15
C GLN A 23 -6.33 2.91 0.73
N ARG A 24 -5.79 4.14 0.54
CA ARG A 24 -5.46 4.68 -0.78
C ARG A 24 -4.39 3.84 -1.49
N HIS A 25 -3.31 3.48 -0.80
CA HIS A 25 -2.29 2.59 -1.34
C HIS A 25 -2.87 1.24 -1.75
N ALA A 26 -3.70 0.64 -0.88
CA ALA A 26 -4.35 -0.64 -1.15
C ALA A 26 -5.24 -0.57 -2.39
N TRP A 27 -5.98 0.53 -2.57
CA TRP A 27 -6.77 0.76 -3.78
C TRP A 27 -5.89 0.87 -5.03
N VAL A 28 -4.84 1.69 -5.00
CA VAL A 28 -3.88 1.82 -6.12
C VAL A 28 -3.30 0.45 -6.49
N LEU A 29 -2.80 -0.30 -5.51
CA LEU A 29 -2.23 -1.63 -5.73
C LEU A 29 -3.26 -2.60 -6.31
N SER A 30 -4.52 -2.56 -5.84
CA SER A 30 -5.59 -3.42 -6.34
C SER A 30 -5.86 -3.17 -7.83
N VAL A 31 -5.91 -1.89 -8.24
CA VAL A 31 -6.12 -1.50 -9.63
C VAL A 31 -4.90 -1.89 -10.46
N LEU A 32 -3.68 -1.54 -10.03
CA LEU A 32 -2.46 -1.89 -10.78
C LEU A 32 -2.29 -3.41 -10.97
N ARG A 33 -2.64 -4.22 -9.96
CA ARG A 33 -2.68 -5.68 -10.07
C ARG A 33 -3.72 -6.14 -11.08
N LYS A 34 -4.94 -5.60 -11.03
CA LYS A 34 -5.99 -5.91 -12.00
C LYS A 34 -5.57 -5.55 -13.43
N GLU A 35 -4.89 -4.43 -13.60
CA GLU A 35 -4.38 -3.98 -14.90
C GLU A 35 -3.08 -4.67 -15.35
N GLN A 36 -2.46 -5.50 -14.49
CA GLN A 36 -1.15 -6.11 -14.73
C GLN A 36 -0.06 -5.09 -15.09
N ALA A 37 -0.03 -3.97 -14.36
CA ALA A 37 0.89 -2.88 -14.65
C ALA A 37 2.36 -3.35 -14.58
N ARG A 38 3.14 -2.92 -15.59
CA ARG A 38 4.59 -3.18 -15.70
C ARG A 38 5.40 -1.91 -15.49
N THR A 39 4.85 -0.75 -15.89
CA THR A 39 5.50 0.55 -15.72
C THR A 39 4.55 1.58 -15.10
N VAL A 40 4.98 2.21 -14.00
CA VAL A 40 4.13 3.13 -13.20
C VAL A 40 4.85 4.46 -12.93
N LEU A 41 4.20 5.58 -13.20
CA LEU A 41 4.64 6.91 -12.76
C LEU A 41 3.74 7.39 -11.62
N ASP A 42 4.35 7.76 -10.50
CA ASP A 42 3.73 8.42 -9.36
C ASP A 42 3.94 9.93 -9.48
N ILE A 43 2.87 10.66 -9.79
CA ILE A 43 2.87 12.11 -9.96
C ILE A 43 2.57 12.73 -8.59
N GLY A 44 3.40 13.67 -8.15
CA GLY A 44 3.36 14.18 -6.78
C GLY A 44 3.73 13.10 -5.78
N CYS A 45 4.85 12.40 -6.01
CA CYS A 45 5.22 11.23 -5.22
C CYS A 45 5.58 11.54 -3.75
N GLY A 46 5.75 12.83 -3.41
CA GLY A 46 6.11 13.28 -2.06
C GLY A 46 7.35 12.56 -1.56
N GLU A 47 7.30 12.09 -0.30
CA GLU A 47 8.37 11.33 0.33
C GLU A 47 8.55 9.89 -0.21
N GLY A 48 7.78 9.50 -1.23
CA GLY A 48 7.95 8.23 -1.92
C GLY A 48 7.35 7.01 -1.21
N SER A 49 6.34 7.20 -0.36
CA SER A 49 5.69 6.09 0.37
C SER A 49 5.06 5.05 -0.57
N LEU A 50 4.37 5.49 -1.63
CA LEU A 50 3.85 4.60 -2.67
C LEU A 50 5.00 3.96 -3.46
N LEU A 51 6.04 4.72 -3.83
CA LEU A 51 7.21 4.18 -4.53
C LEU A 51 7.94 3.10 -3.71
N ALA A 52 8.08 3.27 -2.40
CA ALA A 52 8.65 2.26 -1.50
C ALA A 52 7.80 0.99 -1.48
N THR A 53 6.47 1.14 -1.53
CA THR A 53 5.52 0.02 -1.61
C THR A 53 5.61 -0.68 -2.97
N LEU A 54 5.63 0.06 -4.08
CA LEU A 54 5.78 -0.47 -5.44
C LEU A 54 7.17 -1.08 -5.67
N SER A 55 8.18 -0.66 -4.89
CA SER A 55 9.50 -1.25 -4.92
C SER A 55 9.55 -2.64 -4.29
N GLN A 56 8.53 -3.11 -3.57
CA GLN A 56 8.55 -4.47 -3.02
C GLN A 56 8.58 -5.53 -4.15
N PRO A 57 9.45 -6.54 -4.06
CA PRO A 57 9.57 -7.53 -5.13
C PRO A 57 8.38 -8.48 -5.18
N ALA A 58 8.04 -8.94 -6.39
CA ALA A 58 7.21 -10.11 -6.56
C ALA A 58 7.89 -11.36 -5.98
N GLN A 59 7.11 -12.25 -5.36
CA GLN A 59 7.57 -13.48 -4.70
C GLN A 59 8.08 -14.55 -5.68
N ALA A 60 7.77 -14.40 -6.97
CA ALA A 60 8.19 -15.30 -8.03
C ALA A 60 8.54 -14.50 -9.29
N VAL A 61 9.10 -15.17 -10.29
CA VAL A 61 9.20 -14.65 -11.67
C VAL A 61 7.81 -14.66 -12.31
N PHE A 62 7.53 -13.69 -13.17
CA PHE A 62 6.28 -13.64 -13.92
C PHE A 62 6.15 -14.87 -14.82
N ASP A 63 5.04 -15.60 -14.70
CA ASP A 63 4.70 -16.73 -15.56
C ASP A 63 3.26 -16.55 -16.11
N PRO A 64 3.11 -16.27 -17.43
CA PRO A 64 1.80 -16.05 -18.03
C PRO A 64 0.92 -17.30 -18.03
N THR A 65 1.49 -18.50 -17.79
CA THR A 65 0.71 -19.74 -17.71
C THR A 65 0.01 -19.93 -16.37
N LEU A 66 0.42 -19.17 -15.34
CA LEU A 66 -0.11 -19.26 -13.98
C LEU A 66 -1.14 -18.15 -13.68
N THR A 67 -1.47 -17.30 -14.64
CA THR A 67 -2.42 -16.17 -14.46
C THR A 67 -3.82 -16.62 -14.06
N ASN A 68 -4.21 -17.86 -14.37
CA ASN A 68 -5.52 -18.44 -14.05
C ASN A 68 -5.57 -19.11 -12.67
N ILE A 69 -4.46 -19.12 -11.94
CA ILE A 69 -4.34 -19.80 -10.63
C ILE A 69 -4.52 -18.79 -9.48
N GLU A 70 -4.56 -17.48 -9.80
CA GLU A 70 -4.58 -16.41 -8.81
C GLU A 70 -5.81 -15.54 -8.97
N SER A 71 -6.39 -15.11 -7.85
CA SER A 71 -7.35 -14.02 -7.83
C SER A 71 -6.69 -12.73 -8.34
N GLU A 72 -7.36 -12.01 -9.24
CA GLU A 72 -6.88 -10.73 -9.78
C GLU A 72 -6.53 -9.71 -8.69
N SER A 73 -7.19 -9.78 -7.54
CA SER A 73 -6.99 -8.88 -6.40
C SER A 73 -5.72 -9.17 -5.59
N TYR A 74 -5.18 -10.39 -5.67
CA TYR A 74 -4.09 -10.87 -4.82
C TYR A 74 -2.86 -11.36 -5.60
N ARG A 75 -2.85 -11.24 -6.92
CA ARG A 75 -1.67 -11.54 -7.73
C ARG A 75 -0.54 -10.54 -7.48
N ASP A 76 0.69 -10.98 -7.69
CA ASP A 76 1.85 -10.09 -7.58
C ASP A 76 1.85 -9.00 -8.66
N LEU A 77 2.53 -7.91 -8.34
CA LEU A 77 2.82 -6.84 -9.28
C LEU A 77 4.25 -7.01 -9.80
N TYR A 78 4.38 -7.26 -11.10
CA TYR A 78 5.66 -7.57 -11.74
C TYR A 78 6.20 -6.34 -12.47
N LEU A 79 6.56 -5.31 -11.70
CA LEU A 79 7.02 -4.03 -12.24
C LEU A 79 8.44 -4.13 -12.81
N ASP A 80 8.63 -3.55 -14.00
CA ASP A 80 9.92 -3.41 -14.66
C ASP A 80 10.53 -2.02 -14.39
N ARG A 81 9.67 -0.99 -14.31
CA ARG A 81 10.08 0.40 -14.15
C ARG A 81 9.06 1.21 -13.36
N ILE A 82 9.53 1.97 -12.38
CA ILE A 82 8.71 2.99 -11.72
C ILE A 82 9.40 4.35 -11.74
N ALA A 83 8.63 5.43 -11.60
CA ALA A 83 9.18 6.75 -11.35
C ALA A 83 8.32 7.57 -10.40
N GLY A 84 8.99 8.48 -9.69
CA GLY A 84 8.36 9.60 -9.00
C GLY A 84 8.60 10.91 -9.76
N LEU A 85 7.59 11.76 -9.82
CA LEU A 85 7.71 13.16 -10.24
C LEU A 85 7.22 14.02 -9.08
N ASP A 86 8.04 14.97 -8.63
CA ASP A 86 7.61 15.95 -7.63
C ASP A 86 8.28 17.31 -7.88
N ILE A 87 7.65 18.39 -7.41
CA ILE A 87 8.22 19.74 -7.49
C ILE A 87 9.06 20.08 -6.25
N VAL A 88 8.88 19.36 -5.14
CA VAL A 88 9.50 19.67 -3.84
C VAL A 88 10.80 18.88 -3.67
N PRO A 89 11.99 19.54 -3.69
CA PRO A 89 13.28 18.83 -3.62
C PRO A 89 13.52 18.07 -2.31
N THR A 90 13.00 18.58 -1.19
CA THR A 90 13.15 17.95 0.13
C THR A 90 12.38 16.65 0.23
N GLU A 91 11.21 16.57 -0.40
CA GLU A 91 10.41 15.34 -0.47
C GLU A 91 11.10 14.29 -1.36
N LEU A 92 11.63 14.70 -2.52
CA LEU A 92 12.42 13.80 -3.37
C LEU A 92 13.68 13.26 -2.68
N SER A 93 14.29 14.03 -1.78
CA SER A 93 15.42 13.55 -0.97
C SER A 93 15.01 12.44 0.02
N LYS A 94 13.75 12.44 0.49
CA LYS A 94 13.20 11.34 1.30
C LYS A 94 12.83 10.15 0.41
N ALA A 95 12.20 10.41 -0.74
CA ALA A 95 11.85 9.40 -1.74
C ALA A 95 13.07 8.63 -2.24
N GLU A 96 14.21 9.32 -2.42
CA GLU A 96 15.48 8.70 -2.76
C GLU A 96 15.86 7.66 -1.71
N ARG A 97 15.86 8.04 -0.43
CA ARG A 97 16.26 7.15 0.68
C ARG A 97 15.41 5.88 0.79
N VAL A 98 14.08 6.00 0.60
CA VAL A 98 13.17 4.85 0.74
C VAL A 98 13.11 3.96 -0.49
N THR A 99 13.66 4.41 -1.63
CA THR A 99 13.70 3.64 -2.89
C THR A 99 15.06 3.04 -3.21
N VAL A 100 16.08 3.30 -2.37
CA VAL A 100 17.41 2.68 -2.50
C VAL A 100 17.27 1.15 -2.47
N PRO A 101 17.92 0.42 -3.38
CA PRO A 101 17.91 -1.03 -3.34
C PRO A 101 18.61 -1.54 -2.08
N SER A 102 17.99 -2.50 -1.42
CA SER A 102 18.66 -3.27 -0.37
C SER A 102 19.92 -3.94 -0.92
N SER A 103 20.84 -4.30 -0.03
CA SER A 103 21.96 -5.17 -0.41
C SER A 103 21.41 -6.44 -1.08
N PRO A 104 22.11 -7.02 -2.09
CA PRO A 104 21.63 -8.23 -2.74
C PRO A 104 21.32 -9.30 -1.69
N ALA A 105 20.09 -9.81 -1.69
CA ALA A 105 19.67 -10.81 -0.74
C ALA A 105 20.65 -12.00 -0.81
N ALA A 106 21.32 -12.32 0.29
CA ALA A 106 22.05 -13.57 0.38
C ALA A 106 21.05 -14.71 0.53
N GLN A 107 21.33 -15.88 -0.05
CA GLN A 107 20.51 -17.05 0.21
C GLN A 107 20.52 -17.34 1.72
N PRO A 108 19.35 -17.34 2.40
CA PRO A 108 19.30 -17.59 3.84
C PRO A 108 19.68 -19.04 4.12
N THR A 109 20.24 -19.30 5.29
CA THR A 109 20.42 -20.65 5.82
C THR A 109 19.12 -21.14 6.47
N GLN A 110 18.96 -22.46 6.62
CA GLN A 110 17.79 -23.08 7.27
C GLN A 110 17.40 -22.46 8.62
N ASN A 111 18.37 -21.98 9.41
CA ASN A 111 18.15 -21.40 10.74
C ASN A 111 17.90 -19.89 10.74
N SER A 112 17.66 -19.28 9.57
CA SER A 112 17.38 -17.84 9.48
C SER A 112 15.92 -17.54 9.82
N TRP A 113 15.70 -16.89 10.96
CA TRP A 113 14.38 -16.46 11.43
C TRP A 113 13.81 -15.28 10.63
N ILE A 114 14.69 -14.44 10.08
CA ILE A 114 14.32 -13.31 9.22
C ILE A 114 14.61 -13.69 7.77
N ARG A 115 13.66 -13.43 6.88
CA ARG A 115 13.82 -13.62 5.44
C ARG A 115 13.54 -12.30 4.74
N GLU A 116 14.59 -11.70 4.21
CA GLU A 116 14.41 -10.53 3.36
C GLU A 116 13.65 -10.93 2.08
N PRO A 117 12.77 -10.06 1.57
CA PRO A 117 12.08 -10.31 0.31
C PRO A 117 13.09 -10.54 -0.83
N ILE A 118 12.96 -11.67 -1.53
CA ILE A 118 13.87 -12.01 -2.63
C ILE A 118 13.34 -11.36 -3.91
N ARG A 119 14.20 -10.61 -4.59
CA ARG A 119 13.89 -10.06 -5.90
C ARG A 119 14.31 -11.03 -7.01
N TRP A 120 13.36 -11.49 -7.80
CA TRP A 120 13.64 -12.39 -8.94
C TRP A 120 13.73 -11.69 -10.30
N SER A 121 13.36 -10.41 -10.37
CA SER A 121 13.36 -9.63 -11.60
C SER A 121 13.81 -8.20 -11.32
N SER A 122 14.56 -7.61 -12.26
CA SER A 122 15.08 -6.25 -12.11
C SER A 122 13.96 -5.21 -12.00
N LEU A 123 14.19 -4.14 -11.24
CA LEU A 123 13.33 -2.97 -11.20
C LEU A 123 14.16 -1.69 -11.33
N GLU A 124 13.84 -0.84 -12.31
CA GLU A 124 14.41 0.52 -12.42
C GLU A 124 13.48 1.53 -11.71
N VAL A 125 14.04 2.35 -10.83
CA VAL A 125 13.33 3.44 -10.13
C VAL A 125 13.99 4.77 -10.49
N LYS A 126 13.24 5.72 -11.05
CA LYS A 126 13.73 7.08 -11.36
C LYS A 126 12.99 8.14 -10.57
N LEU A 127 13.68 9.15 -10.07
CA LEU A 127 13.07 10.29 -9.39
C LEU A 127 13.33 11.57 -10.18
N TRP A 128 12.27 12.30 -10.50
CA TRP A 128 12.31 13.51 -11.31
C TRP A 128 11.85 14.71 -10.51
N LEU A 129 12.68 15.76 -10.48
CA LEU A 129 12.31 17.07 -9.98
C LEU A 129 11.74 17.91 -11.12
N GLY A 130 10.50 18.36 -10.97
CA GLY A 130 9.89 19.29 -11.92
C GLY A 130 8.37 19.44 -11.77
N SER A 131 7.83 20.44 -12.48
CA SER A 131 6.40 20.76 -12.47
C SER A 131 5.62 19.91 -13.48
N LEU A 132 4.40 19.48 -13.13
CA LEU A 132 3.57 18.62 -13.99
C LEU A 132 3.21 19.25 -15.34
N ASP A 133 3.23 20.59 -15.44
CA ASP A 133 2.92 21.31 -16.66
C ASP A 133 4.10 21.40 -17.63
N VAL A 134 5.23 20.80 -17.30
CA VAL A 134 6.39 20.63 -18.17
C VAL A 134 6.40 19.22 -18.77
N TYR A 135 6.52 19.15 -20.09
CA TYR A 135 6.63 17.88 -20.79
C TYR A 135 8.05 17.30 -20.67
N ASN A 136 8.16 16.06 -20.20
CA ASN A 136 9.39 15.28 -20.22
C ASN A 136 9.19 14.01 -21.05
N PRO A 137 9.86 13.86 -22.20
CA PRO A 137 9.67 12.71 -23.08
C PRO A 137 10.05 11.35 -22.46
N GLU A 138 10.90 11.32 -21.43
CA GLU A 138 11.21 10.08 -20.70
C GLU A 138 9.98 9.50 -19.98
N LEU A 139 9.02 10.36 -19.61
CA LEU A 139 7.81 9.95 -18.91
C LEU A 139 6.79 9.23 -19.81
N ASN A 140 6.98 9.21 -21.15
CA ASN A 140 6.13 8.38 -22.03
C ASN A 140 6.38 6.87 -21.87
N ALA A 141 7.44 6.47 -21.17
CA ALA A 141 7.73 5.05 -20.93
C ALA A 141 6.83 4.42 -19.86
N TYR A 142 5.99 5.21 -19.19
CA TYR A 142 5.10 4.78 -18.12
C TYR A 142 3.68 4.63 -18.65
N GLU A 143 3.18 3.41 -18.67
CA GLU A 143 1.86 3.09 -19.21
C GLU A 143 0.75 3.33 -18.18
N TYR A 144 1.08 3.38 -16.89
CA TYR A 144 0.17 3.66 -15.79
C TYR A 144 0.67 4.89 -15.04
N MET A 145 -0.25 5.81 -14.73
CA MET A 145 0.06 7.01 -13.96
C MET A 145 -0.85 7.08 -12.73
N VAL A 146 -0.30 7.50 -11.60
CA VAL A 146 -1.01 7.68 -10.34
C VAL A 146 -0.84 9.13 -9.91
N ALA A 147 -1.91 9.77 -9.48
CA ALA A 147 -1.92 11.09 -8.86
C ALA A 147 -2.76 10.99 -7.58
N MET A 148 -2.11 10.64 -6.48
CA MET A 148 -2.77 10.36 -5.21
C MET A 148 -2.68 11.59 -4.30
N GLU A 149 -3.81 12.25 -4.05
CA GLU A 149 -3.89 13.49 -3.26
C GLU A 149 -3.01 14.62 -3.84
N VAL A 150 -3.19 14.91 -5.14
CA VAL A 150 -2.33 15.84 -5.89
C VAL A 150 -3.13 16.98 -6.49
N ILE A 151 -4.28 16.67 -7.08
CA ILE A 151 -5.00 17.63 -7.92
C ILE A 151 -5.50 18.83 -7.10
N GLU A 152 -5.85 18.62 -5.84
CA GLU A 152 -6.30 19.63 -4.88
C GLU A 152 -5.21 20.64 -4.52
N HIS A 153 -3.94 20.29 -4.68
CA HIS A 153 -2.81 21.20 -4.43
C HIS A 153 -2.47 22.05 -5.67
N LEU A 154 -3.07 21.75 -6.83
CA LEU A 154 -2.77 22.46 -8.06
C LEU A 154 -3.46 23.83 -8.10
N PRO A 155 -2.71 24.91 -8.37
CA PRO A 155 -3.31 26.19 -8.68
C PRO A 155 -4.27 26.09 -9.87
N PRO A 156 -5.29 26.95 -9.96
CA PRO A 156 -6.30 26.88 -11.02
C PRO A 156 -5.73 26.86 -12.44
N ASP A 157 -4.65 27.61 -12.72
CA ASP A 157 -4.00 27.65 -14.02
C ASP A 157 -3.21 26.38 -14.35
N ILE A 158 -2.68 25.68 -13.34
CA ILE A 158 -2.00 24.39 -13.48
C ILE A 158 -3.00 23.24 -13.59
N LEU A 159 -4.09 23.27 -12.81
CA LEU A 159 -5.15 22.27 -12.87
C LEU A 159 -5.75 22.15 -14.28
N LEU A 160 -5.92 23.29 -14.97
CA LEU A 160 -6.39 23.31 -16.37
C LEU A 160 -5.45 22.60 -17.35
N LYS A 161 -4.15 22.48 -17.02
CA LYS A 161 -3.14 21.80 -17.83
C LYS A 161 -3.00 20.31 -17.49
N PHE A 162 -3.49 19.87 -16.32
CA PHE A 162 -3.34 18.49 -15.84
C PHE A 162 -3.87 17.47 -16.85
N ALA A 163 -5.15 17.53 -17.21
CA ALA A 163 -5.75 16.58 -18.15
C ALA A 163 -5.13 16.66 -19.57
N PRO A 164 -4.94 17.85 -20.19
CA PRO A 164 -4.23 17.96 -21.46
C PRO A 164 -2.83 17.32 -21.46
N MET A 165 -2.06 17.47 -20.38
CA MET A 165 -0.73 16.89 -20.27
C MET A 165 -0.80 15.37 -20.07
N ILE A 166 -1.53 14.91 -19.06
CA ILE A 166 -1.55 13.49 -18.69
C ILE A 166 -2.31 12.66 -19.73
N LEU A 167 -3.57 12.97 -19.99
CA LEU A 167 -4.44 12.18 -20.87
C LEU A 167 -4.29 12.56 -22.35
N GLY A 168 -3.93 13.81 -22.64
CA GLY A 168 -3.74 14.29 -24.01
C GLY A 168 -2.35 13.98 -24.56
N ARG A 169 -1.29 14.32 -23.81
CA ARG A 169 0.10 14.24 -24.27
C ARG A 169 0.78 12.92 -23.93
N TYR A 170 0.78 12.50 -22.66
CA TYR A 170 1.39 11.23 -22.24
C TYR A 170 0.53 10.02 -22.61
N ARG A 171 -0.80 10.17 -22.58
CA ARG A 171 -1.78 9.16 -23.00
C ARG A 171 -1.56 7.78 -22.35
N PRO A 172 -1.47 7.67 -21.01
CA PRO A 172 -1.27 6.37 -20.35
C PRO A 172 -2.43 5.40 -20.66
N LYS A 173 -2.20 4.09 -20.52
CA LYS A 173 -3.26 3.07 -20.57
C LYS A 173 -4.29 3.31 -19.47
N ALA A 174 -3.83 3.68 -18.27
CA ALA A 174 -4.70 4.16 -17.21
C ALA A 174 -4.09 5.27 -16.36
N LEU A 175 -4.94 6.17 -15.87
CA LEU A 175 -4.63 7.16 -14.86
C LEU A 175 -5.50 6.89 -13.62
N LEU A 176 -4.87 6.82 -12.46
CA LEU A 176 -5.53 6.68 -11.16
C LEU A 176 -5.43 8.02 -10.43
N VAL A 177 -6.56 8.53 -9.95
CA VAL A 177 -6.61 9.81 -9.21
C VAL A 177 -7.28 9.56 -7.86
N THR A 178 -6.73 10.15 -6.79
CA THR A 178 -7.46 10.33 -5.53
C THR A 178 -7.49 11.80 -5.16
N THR A 179 -8.55 12.20 -4.47
CA THR A 179 -8.68 13.55 -3.89
C THR A 179 -9.61 13.50 -2.67
N PRO A 180 -9.47 14.40 -1.70
CA PRO A 180 -10.37 14.45 -0.55
C PRO A 180 -11.85 14.63 -0.93
N ASN A 181 -12.76 13.98 -0.18
CA ASN A 181 -14.21 14.17 -0.35
C ASN A 181 -14.74 15.29 0.54
N TYR A 182 -15.15 16.42 -0.03
CA TYR A 182 -15.70 17.54 0.76
C TYR A 182 -16.96 17.14 1.55
N ASN A 183 -17.78 16.21 1.03
CA ASN A 183 -18.98 15.72 1.72
C ASN A 183 -18.66 14.97 3.03
N PHE A 184 -17.41 14.55 3.22
CA PHE A 184 -16.98 13.90 4.45
C PHE A 184 -16.62 14.92 5.55
N SER A 185 -16.18 16.13 5.19
CA SER A 185 -15.69 17.14 6.13
C SER A 185 -16.65 17.47 7.28
N PRO A 186 -17.99 17.53 7.09
CA PRO A 186 -18.93 17.75 8.19
C PRO A 186 -18.90 16.67 9.29
N LEU A 187 -18.34 15.49 9.05
CA LEU A 187 -18.28 14.41 10.04
C LEU A 187 -17.19 14.62 11.10
N PHE A 188 -16.26 15.55 10.90
CA PHE A 188 -15.27 15.90 11.91
C PHE A 188 -15.81 16.81 13.01
N THR A 189 -17.05 17.32 12.88
CA THR A 189 -17.65 18.21 13.87
C THR A 189 -19.10 17.87 14.19
N ALA A 190 -19.57 18.37 15.32
CA ALA A 190 -20.98 18.37 15.65
C ALA A 190 -21.80 19.19 14.63
N PRO A 191 -23.05 18.79 14.31
CA PRO A 191 -23.91 19.54 13.40
C PRO A 191 -24.05 21.02 13.77
N GLY A 192 -23.85 21.91 12.79
CA GLY A 192 -23.90 23.36 12.99
C GLY A 192 -22.61 23.99 13.53
N TYR A 193 -21.55 23.19 13.73
CA TYR A 193 -20.24 23.67 14.15
C TYR A 193 -19.25 23.62 12.99
N THR A 194 -18.49 24.70 12.79
CA THR A 194 -17.35 24.74 11.87
C THR A 194 -16.10 24.45 12.68
N ASP A 195 -15.26 23.54 12.20
CA ASP A 195 -13.98 23.25 12.83
C ASP A 195 -13.15 24.55 12.92
N PRO A 196 -12.73 24.99 14.12
CA PRO A 196 -11.92 26.19 14.29
C PRO A 196 -10.56 26.10 13.58
N ASN A 197 -10.10 24.89 13.26
CA ASN A 197 -8.84 24.64 12.55
C ASN A 197 -9.02 24.48 11.04
N ALA A 198 -10.24 24.55 10.52
CA ALA A 198 -10.46 24.47 9.09
C ALA A 198 -10.10 25.79 8.38
N TYR A 199 -9.56 25.66 7.17
CA TYR A 199 -9.00 26.79 6.44
C TYR A 199 -10.03 27.31 5.42
N PRO A 200 -10.34 28.61 5.38
CA PRO A 200 -11.23 29.14 4.35
C PRO A 200 -10.64 28.90 2.96
N ASP A 201 -11.48 28.63 1.96
CA ASP A 201 -11.07 28.47 0.57
C ASP A 201 -10.10 29.59 0.14
N PRO A 202 -8.80 29.31 -0.06
CA PRO A 202 -7.80 30.34 -0.32
C PRO A 202 -7.99 30.99 -1.69
N THR A 203 -8.79 30.38 -2.58
CA THR A 203 -9.08 30.92 -3.91
C THR A 203 -10.27 31.89 -3.91
N GLY A 204 -11.08 31.90 -2.84
CA GLY A 204 -12.31 32.69 -2.75
C GLY A 204 -13.40 32.26 -3.74
N ARG A 205 -13.26 31.10 -4.39
CA ARG A 205 -14.25 30.58 -5.35
C ARG A 205 -15.52 30.12 -4.64
N THR A 206 -15.37 29.66 -3.41
CA THR A 206 -16.46 29.22 -2.55
C THR A 206 -16.36 29.84 -1.15
N SER A 207 -17.42 29.70 -0.37
CA SER A 207 -17.43 30.04 1.07
C SER A 207 -17.14 28.83 1.95
N ARG A 208 -16.48 27.80 1.41
CA ARG A 208 -16.20 26.53 2.10
C ARG A 208 -14.93 26.63 2.94
N PHE A 209 -14.83 25.72 3.91
CA PHE A 209 -13.65 25.49 4.72
C PHE A 209 -13.02 24.13 4.37
N PHE A 210 -11.72 24.09 4.17
CA PHE A 210 -10.92 22.94 3.78
C PHE A 210 -10.17 22.36 4.97
N ARG A 211 -9.81 21.09 4.87
CA ARG A 211 -9.09 20.31 5.89
C ARG A 211 -7.62 20.68 6.00
N HIS A 212 -7.04 21.22 4.93
CA HIS A 212 -5.66 21.63 4.85
C HIS A 212 -5.54 23.03 4.27
N ASP A 213 -4.56 23.76 4.76
CA ASP A 213 -4.20 25.12 4.34
C ASP A 213 -3.63 25.17 2.93
N ASP A 214 -2.96 24.11 2.50
CA ASP A 214 -2.39 24.03 1.15
C ASP A 214 -3.39 23.56 0.08
N HIS A 215 -4.62 23.17 0.44
CA HIS A 215 -5.63 22.81 -0.55
C HIS A 215 -6.12 24.05 -1.32
N LYS A 216 -6.13 23.98 -2.64
CA LYS A 216 -6.66 25.00 -3.54
C LYS A 216 -8.15 24.77 -3.86
N PHE A 217 -8.65 23.55 -3.64
CA PHE A 217 -10.07 23.21 -3.63
C PHE A 217 -10.32 21.90 -2.87
N GLU A 218 -11.55 21.68 -2.40
CA GLU A 218 -12.05 20.35 -2.03
C GLU A 218 -13.39 20.13 -2.71
N TRP A 219 -13.47 19.12 -3.57
CA TRP A 219 -14.66 18.84 -4.35
C TRP A 219 -15.67 17.96 -3.62
N THR A 220 -16.96 18.20 -3.89
CA THR A 220 -18.03 17.25 -3.57
C THR A 220 -17.99 16.05 -4.50
N GLU A 221 -18.77 15.01 -4.17
CA GLU A 221 -18.98 13.84 -5.03
C GLU A 221 -19.48 14.22 -6.43
N ASP A 222 -20.41 15.18 -6.51
CA ASP A 222 -20.95 15.66 -7.77
C ASP A 222 -19.93 16.47 -8.58
N GLU A 223 -19.15 17.35 -7.92
CA GLU A 223 -18.11 18.16 -8.56
C GLU A 223 -17.00 17.28 -9.13
N PHE A 224 -16.50 16.31 -8.35
CA PHE A 224 -15.45 15.40 -8.79
C PHE A 224 -15.91 14.49 -9.92
N ARG A 225 -17.13 13.93 -9.80
CA ARG A 225 -17.73 13.11 -10.86
C ARG A 225 -17.90 13.89 -12.16
N ALA A 226 -18.46 15.10 -12.10
CA ALA A 226 -18.67 15.94 -13.28
C ALA A 226 -17.34 16.30 -13.95
N TRP A 227 -16.30 16.62 -13.17
CA TRP A 227 -14.96 16.86 -13.71
C TRP A 227 -14.37 15.61 -14.37
N CYS A 228 -14.44 14.46 -13.69
CA CYS A 228 -13.95 13.19 -14.21
C CYS A 228 -14.61 12.81 -15.53
N GLU A 229 -15.94 12.84 -15.59
CA GLU A 229 -16.71 12.48 -16.78
C GLU A 229 -16.44 13.44 -17.95
N GLY A 230 -16.33 14.74 -17.67
CA GLY A 230 -15.99 15.74 -18.68
C GLY A 230 -14.59 15.54 -19.26
N VAL A 231 -13.60 15.30 -18.41
CA VAL A 231 -12.21 15.02 -18.81
C VAL A 231 -12.11 13.71 -19.59
N ALA A 232 -12.78 12.66 -19.12
CA ALA A 232 -12.77 11.36 -19.77
C ALA A 232 -13.34 11.45 -21.20
N LEU A 233 -14.47 12.14 -21.36
CA LEU A 233 -15.09 12.41 -22.66
C LEU A 233 -14.18 13.21 -23.60
N ASP A 234 -13.56 14.29 -23.10
CA ASP A 234 -12.71 15.18 -23.89
C ASP A 234 -11.45 14.48 -24.44
N PHE A 235 -10.90 13.50 -23.71
CA PHE A 235 -9.63 12.83 -24.05
C PHE A 235 -9.77 11.38 -24.54
N GLY A 236 -10.98 10.82 -24.59
CA GLY A 236 -11.23 9.46 -25.09
C GLY A 236 -10.86 8.37 -24.09
N TYR A 237 -11.25 8.58 -22.84
CA TYR A 237 -11.11 7.62 -21.75
C TYR A 237 -12.50 7.23 -21.23
N GLU A 238 -12.62 6.00 -20.74
CA GLU A 238 -13.67 5.61 -19.81
C GLU A 238 -13.23 5.99 -18.39
N VAL A 239 -14.17 6.35 -17.52
CA VAL A 239 -13.86 6.65 -16.13
C VAL A 239 -14.79 5.91 -15.18
N GLU A 240 -14.20 5.32 -14.15
CA GLU A 240 -14.89 4.71 -13.01
C GLU A 240 -14.60 5.57 -11.77
N VAL A 241 -15.65 6.05 -11.10
CA VAL A 241 -15.55 6.92 -9.91
C VAL A 241 -16.16 6.21 -8.70
N ASP A 242 -15.40 6.14 -7.61
CA ASP A 242 -15.76 5.50 -6.34
C ASP A 242 -15.11 6.26 -5.16
N GLY A 243 -14.96 5.65 -3.99
CA GLY A 243 -14.18 6.19 -2.88
C GLY A 243 -13.53 5.15 -1.97
N VAL A 244 -12.69 5.63 -1.06
CA VAL A 244 -12.03 4.85 0.00
C VAL A 244 -12.10 5.60 1.33
N GLY A 245 -11.87 4.89 2.45
CA GLY A 245 -11.94 5.50 3.77
C GLY A 245 -13.35 5.57 4.32
N ARG A 246 -13.95 4.41 4.59
CA ARG A 246 -15.15 4.39 5.47
C ARG A 246 -14.68 4.53 6.92
N SER A 247 -15.31 5.45 7.65
CA SER A 247 -15.09 5.58 9.09
C SER A 247 -15.47 4.28 9.81
N ILE A 248 -14.66 3.88 10.79
CA ILE A 248 -15.04 2.84 11.76
C ILE A 248 -15.67 3.43 13.02
N THR A 249 -15.56 4.74 13.22
CA THR A 249 -16.28 5.45 14.28
C THR A 249 -17.74 5.59 13.89
N GLU A 250 -18.65 5.17 14.77
CA GLU A 250 -20.07 5.49 14.63
C GLU A 250 -20.30 6.98 14.87
N ASP A 251 -21.04 7.64 13.95
CA ASP A 251 -21.38 9.05 14.12
C ASP A 251 -22.43 9.18 15.24
N PRO A 252 -22.16 9.94 16.33
CA PRO A 252 -23.08 10.08 17.46
C PRO A 252 -24.40 10.79 17.08
N TYR A 253 -24.45 11.41 15.90
CA TYR A 253 -25.64 12.08 15.35
C TYR A 253 -26.36 11.25 14.28
N GLY A 254 -25.92 10.01 14.00
CA GLY A 254 -26.56 9.10 13.06
C GLY A 254 -26.45 9.51 11.59
N ARG A 255 -25.49 10.37 11.24
CA ARG A 255 -25.23 10.78 9.84
C ARG A 255 -24.63 9.62 9.06
N ILE A 256 -25.05 9.48 7.81
CA ILE A 256 -24.47 8.48 6.89
C ILE A 256 -23.08 8.95 6.48
N SER A 257 -22.09 8.09 6.64
CA SER A 257 -20.71 8.37 6.27
C SER A 257 -20.46 8.08 4.79
N PRO A 258 -20.11 9.08 3.96
CA PRO A 258 -19.57 8.83 2.62
C PRO A 258 -18.12 8.33 2.76
N PHE A 259 -17.46 8.08 1.64
CA PHE A 259 -16.03 7.81 1.65
C PHE A 259 -15.23 9.10 1.94
N ALA A 260 -14.15 9.00 2.72
CA ALA A 260 -13.31 10.15 3.09
C ALA A 260 -12.45 10.69 1.94
N SER A 261 -12.02 9.79 1.05
CA SER A 261 -11.32 10.11 -0.19
C SER A 261 -12.13 9.59 -1.38
N GLN A 262 -12.22 10.41 -2.42
CA GLN A 262 -12.80 10.04 -3.70
C GLN A 262 -11.70 9.48 -4.59
N VAL A 263 -12.05 8.51 -5.43
CA VAL A 263 -11.09 7.87 -6.34
C VAL A 263 -11.66 7.75 -7.73
N ALA A 264 -10.80 7.87 -8.74
CA ALA A 264 -11.18 7.68 -10.14
C ALA A 264 -10.13 6.88 -10.90
N VAL A 265 -10.57 5.93 -11.74
CA VAL A 265 -9.73 5.22 -12.71
C VAL A 265 -10.16 5.60 -14.11
N PHE A 266 -9.28 6.29 -14.83
CA PHE A 266 -9.43 6.57 -16.25
C PHE A 266 -8.76 5.45 -17.04
N ARG A 267 -9.49 4.79 -17.95
CA ARG A 267 -8.96 3.75 -18.84
C ARG A 267 -9.06 4.20 -20.28
N ARG A 268 -7.97 4.09 -21.03
CA ARG A 268 -7.92 4.56 -22.41
C ARG A 268 -8.78 3.69 -23.32
N GLU A 269 -9.73 4.28 -24.03
CA GLU A 269 -10.53 3.56 -25.01
C GLU A 269 -9.66 3.22 -26.24
N MET A 270 -9.55 1.93 -26.58
CA MET A 270 -8.74 1.48 -27.72
C MET A 270 -9.34 1.89 -29.08
N GLU A 271 -10.66 2.05 -29.17
CA GLU A 271 -11.37 2.24 -30.44
C GLU A 271 -11.64 3.71 -30.82
N ARG A 272 -11.57 4.66 -29.89
CA ARG A 272 -11.85 6.10 -30.15
C ARG A 272 -10.66 6.92 -30.65
N THR A 273 -9.70 6.27 -31.32
CA THR A 273 -8.47 6.91 -31.82
C THR A 273 -8.68 7.99 -32.90
N GLY A 274 -9.93 8.22 -33.36
CA GLY A 274 -10.24 9.14 -34.47
C GLY A 274 -10.75 10.55 -34.13
N LEU A 275 -11.09 10.88 -32.88
CA LEU A 275 -11.88 12.11 -32.58
C LEU A 275 -11.12 13.28 -31.92
N SER A 276 -9.85 13.12 -31.53
CA SER A 276 -9.19 14.05 -30.59
C SER A 276 -8.21 15.04 -31.24
N SER A 277 -8.21 15.23 -32.56
CA SER A 277 -7.15 15.98 -33.25
C SER A 277 -7.18 17.52 -33.14
N GLN A 278 -8.16 18.14 -32.48
CA GLN A 278 -8.27 19.61 -32.42
C GLN A 278 -8.00 20.27 -31.05
N LYS A 279 -8.20 19.57 -29.91
CA LYS A 279 -7.88 20.11 -28.57
C LYS A 279 -6.45 19.77 -28.09
N GLN A 280 -5.68 18.99 -28.87
CA GLN A 280 -4.42 18.35 -28.46
C GLN A 280 -3.15 19.22 -28.46
N LYS A 281 -3.23 20.53 -28.74
CA LYS A 281 -2.07 21.41 -28.66
C LYS A 281 -2.07 22.14 -27.33
N ALA A 282 -1.53 21.50 -26.30
CA ALA A 282 -1.02 22.23 -25.14
C ALA A 282 0.17 23.07 -25.61
N GLU A 283 0.04 24.40 -25.59
CA GLU A 283 1.20 25.28 -25.69
C GLU A 283 2.09 25.03 -24.47
N LEU A 284 3.35 24.68 -24.74
CA LEU A 284 4.39 24.45 -23.73
C LEU A 284 4.65 25.78 -23.00
N ILE A 285 4.23 25.90 -21.75
CA ILE A 285 4.55 27.05 -20.91
C ILE A 285 5.12 26.52 -19.59
N GLY A 286 6.44 26.53 -19.46
CA GLY A 286 7.17 26.20 -18.23
C GLY A 286 8.70 26.19 -18.44
N SER A 287 9.44 26.86 -17.55
CA SER A 287 10.75 27.49 -17.80
C SER A 287 12.01 26.67 -17.48
N SER A 288 11.90 25.39 -17.11
CA SER A 288 13.06 24.51 -16.91
C SER A 288 12.67 23.04 -17.08
N PRO A 289 13.49 22.22 -17.77
CA PRO A 289 13.22 20.80 -17.95
C PRO A 289 13.26 20.06 -16.60
N HIS A 290 12.56 18.93 -16.51
CA HIS A 290 12.69 18.05 -15.36
C HIS A 290 14.14 17.62 -15.17
N THR A 291 14.59 17.58 -13.92
CA THR A 291 15.93 17.11 -13.55
C THR A 291 15.83 15.71 -12.97
N LEU A 292 16.62 14.76 -13.50
CA LEU A 292 16.74 13.43 -12.90
C LEU A 292 17.55 13.57 -11.61
N VAL A 293 16.91 13.32 -10.47
CA VAL A 293 17.53 13.42 -9.13
C VAL A 293 18.22 12.12 -8.77
N ALA A 294 17.55 10.98 -8.98
CA ALA A 294 18.07 9.66 -8.66
C ALA A 294 17.64 8.63 -9.69
N CYS A 295 18.47 7.59 -9.85
CA CYS A 295 18.17 6.41 -10.65
C CYS A 295 18.71 5.17 -9.93
N HIS A 296 17.80 4.38 -9.38
CA HIS A 296 18.12 3.15 -8.69
C HIS A 296 17.83 1.94 -9.58
N LEU A 297 18.78 1.00 -9.62
CA LEU A 297 18.58 -0.29 -10.27
C LEU A 297 18.57 -1.36 -9.18
N HIS A 298 17.41 -1.97 -9.00
CA HIS A 298 17.27 -3.14 -8.13
C HIS A 298 17.57 -4.38 -8.95
N GLU A 299 18.73 -4.99 -8.71
CA GLU A 299 19.17 -6.18 -9.43
C GLU A 299 18.41 -7.44 -8.99
N PRO A 300 18.13 -8.38 -9.91
CA PRO A 300 17.58 -9.67 -9.53
C PRO A 300 18.63 -10.50 -8.77
N HIS A 301 18.15 -11.40 -7.92
CA HIS A 301 18.99 -12.38 -7.25
C HIS A 301 19.77 -13.22 -8.31
N PRO A 302 21.06 -13.55 -8.09
CA PRO A 302 21.88 -14.29 -9.05
C PRO A 302 21.32 -15.66 -9.47
N SER A 303 20.52 -16.30 -8.62
CA SER A 303 19.84 -17.56 -8.94
C SER A 303 18.59 -17.38 -9.82
N GLY A 304 18.13 -16.16 -10.08
CA GLY A 304 16.95 -15.90 -10.90
C GLY A 304 17.09 -16.52 -12.29
N GLY A 305 16.13 -17.36 -12.68
CA GLY A 305 16.15 -18.09 -13.95
C GLY A 305 17.14 -19.26 -14.03
N ILE A 306 17.88 -19.57 -12.95
CA ILE A 306 18.77 -20.73 -12.87
C ILE A 306 18.05 -21.89 -12.19
N PHE A 307 17.66 -22.90 -12.98
CA PHE A 307 16.93 -24.06 -12.49
C PHE A 307 17.87 -25.21 -12.13
N LYS A 308 17.63 -25.84 -10.98
CA LYS A 308 18.31 -27.08 -10.59
C LYS A 308 17.59 -28.30 -11.20
N PRO A 309 18.28 -29.46 -11.31
CA PRO A 309 17.66 -30.70 -11.74
C PRO A 309 16.36 -31.00 -10.96
N THR A 310 15.36 -31.58 -11.65
CA THR A 310 14.07 -31.97 -11.04
C THR A 310 14.25 -32.82 -9.80
N LYS A 311 15.22 -33.73 -9.83
CA LYS A 311 15.57 -34.56 -8.68
C LYS A 311 15.92 -33.73 -7.44
N ASP A 312 16.81 -32.75 -7.57
CA ASP A 312 17.23 -31.90 -6.45
C ASP A 312 16.04 -31.09 -5.87
N ILE A 313 15.10 -30.68 -6.74
CA ILE A 313 13.87 -30.00 -6.32
C ILE A 313 12.98 -30.96 -5.53
N MET A 314 12.73 -32.15 -6.05
CA MET A 314 11.86 -33.15 -5.42
C MET A 314 12.44 -33.71 -4.13
N ASP A 315 13.76 -33.96 -4.06
CA ASP A 315 14.47 -34.34 -2.84
C ASP A 315 14.17 -33.30 -1.73
N ARG A 316 14.20 -31.99 -2.03
CA ARG A 316 13.84 -30.94 -1.06
C ARG A 316 12.34 -30.91 -0.76
N VAL A 317 11.46 -31.15 -1.74
CA VAL A 317 10.01 -31.21 -1.47
C VAL A 317 9.73 -32.32 -0.46
N GLU A 318 10.27 -33.53 -0.68
CA GLU A 318 10.12 -34.67 0.24
C GLU A 318 10.67 -34.36 1.64
N GLU A 319 11.85 -33.74 1.72
CA GLU A 319 12.41 -33.24 2.99
C GLU A 319 11.43 -32.31 3.72
N VAL A 320 10.80 -31.35 3.04
CA VAL A 320 9.85 -30.42 3.65
C VAL A 320 8.62 -31.15 4.19
N PHE A 321 8.07 -32.12 3.45
CA PHE A 321 6.94 -32.94 3.92
C PHE A 321 7.32 -33.73 5.19
N HIS A 322 8.54 -34.26 5.26
CA HIS A 322 9.03 -34.94 6.47
C HIS A 322 9.39 -33.98 7.61
N GLU A 323 9.81 -32.75 7.33
CA GLU A 323 10.07 -31.71 8.35
C GLU A 323 8.77 -31.27 9.02
N VAL A 324 7.71 -31.03 8.23
CA VAL A 324 6.37 -30.65 8.72
C VAL A 324 5.56 -31.83 9.25
N ASP A 325 5.95 -33.06 8.89
CA ASP A 325 5.29 -34.31 9.23
C ASP A 325 3.81 -34.37 8.80
N CYS A 326 3.54 -33.88 7.58
CA CYS A 326 2.19 -33.80 7.04
C CYS A 326 2.16 -34.25 5.57
N GLY A 327 1.22 -35.13 5.22
CA GLY A 327 1.04 -35.63 3.84
C GLY A 327 0.32 -34.68 2.88
N ALA A 328 -0.05 -33.49 3.34
CA ALA A 328 -0.69 -32.46 2.54
C ALA A 328 -0.21 -31.06 2.96
N LEU A 329 0.40 -30.33 2.02
CA LEU A 329 0.89 -28.96 2.24
C LEU A 329 0.33 -28.02 1.18
N THR A 330 0.25 -26.72 1.46
CA THR A 330 -0.07 -25.75 0.41
C THR A 330 1.15 -25.45 -0.43
N LEU A 331 0.94 -25.01 -1.68
CA LEU A 331 2.01 -24.50 -2.52
C LEU A 331 2.71 -23.30 -1.88
N ARG A 332 2.00 -22.55 -1.02
CA ARG A 332 2.57 -21.45 -0.21
C ARG A 332 3.56 -21.99 0.80
N ASP A 333 3.25 -23.08 1.50
CA ASP A 333 4.16 -23.68 2.48
C ASP A 333 5.47 -24.12 1.81
N LEU A 334 5.35 -24.75 0.64
CA LEU A 334 6.51 -25.13 -0.18
C LEU A 334 7.28 -23.91 -0.73
N TRP A 335 6.58 -22.87 -1.20
CA TRP A 335 7.24 -21.68 -1.74
C TRP A 335 7.82 -20.77 -0.65
N ASN A 336 7.31 -20.88 0.58
CA ASN A 336 7.89 -20.30 1.78
C ASN A 336 9.00 -21.19 2.37
N ASP A 337 9.45 -22.25 1.70
CA ASP A 337 10.70 -22.93 2.08
C ASP A 337 11.91 -22.02 1.78
N TRP A 338 12.97 -22.14 2.58
CA TRP A 338 14.15 -21.30 2.44
C TRP A 338 15.00 -21.66 1.21
N LYS A 339 14.83 -22.87 0.66
CA LYS A 339 15.66 -23.42 -0.41
C LYS A 339 14.90 -23.62 -1.72
N LEU A 340 13.63 -24.06 -1.67
CA LEU A 340 12.85 -24.38 -2.87
C LEU A 340 12.77 -23.25 -3.90
N PRO A 341 12.47 -21.98 -3.53
CA PRO A 341 12.47 -20.88 -4.50
C PRO A 341 13.81 -20.72 -5.24
N TYR A 342 14.93 -20.93 -4.55
CA TYR A 342 16.28 -20.86 -5.14
C TYR A 342 16.57 -22.02 -6.08
N LEU A 343 16.18 -23.25 -5.72
CA LEU A 343 16.32 -24.41 -6.61
C LEU A 343 15.49 -24.23 -7.89
N CYS A 344 14.35 -23.57 -7.77
CA CYS A 344 13.44 -23.24 -8.85
C CYS A 344 13.81 -21.94 -9.59
N GLY A 345 14.92 -21.28 -9.24
CA GLY A 345 15.33 -20.00 -9.83
C GLY A 345 14.26 -18.90 -9.77
N GLY A 346 13.40 -18.92 -8.75
CA GLY A 346 12.26 -18.02 -8.60
C GLY A 346 11.05 -18.35 -9.46
N ALA A 347 11.09 -19.39 -10.31
CA ALA A 347 9.98 -19.75 -11.18
C ALA A 347 9.06 -20.77 -10.49
N LEU A 348 7.91 -20.32 -10.02
CA LEU A 348 6.90 -21.19 -9.42
C LEU A 348 6.44 -22.31 -10.37
N GLY A 349 6.36 -22.01 -11.66
CA GLY A 349 6.05 -23.00 -12.70
C GLY A 349 7.07 -24.13 -12.79
N CYS A 350 8.33 -23.92 -12.37
CA CYS A 350 9.34 -24.96 -12.29
C CYS A 350 8.99 -25.99 -11.20
N LEU A 351 8.63 -25.54 -10.00
CA LEU A 351 8.18 -26.40 -8.90
C LEU A 351 6.94 -27.21 -9.29
N LEU A 352 5.93 -26.54 -9.86
CA LEU A 352 4.71 -27.21 -10.29
C LEU A 352 4.96 -28.28 -11.36
N LYS A 353 5.88 -28.02 -12.30
CA LYS A 353 6.27 -29.01 -13.32
C LYS A 353 7.04 -30.17 -12.71
N ALA A 354 7.93 -29.91 -11.74
CA ALA A 354 8.68 -30.95 -11.05
C ALA A 354 7.71 -31.94 -10.37
N ILE A 355 6.78 -31.43 -9.56
CA ILE A 355 5.79 -32.25 -8.84
C ILE A 355 4.90 -33.04 -9.80
N ARG A 356 4.41 -32.41 -10.87
CA ARG A 356 3.54 -33.08 -11.85
C ARG A 356 4.22 -34.19 -12.66
N ASN A 357 5.55 -34.19 -12.73
CA ASN A 357 6.31 -35.15 -13.53
C ASN A 357 6.70 -36.41 -12.76
N GLU A 358 6.57 -36.44 -11.43
CA GLU A 358 6.92 -37.60 -10.58
C GLU A 358 5.84 -38.70 -10.55
N GLY A 359 4.84 -38.64 -11.43
CA GLY A 359 3.84 -39.68 -11.61
C GLY A 359 2.64 -39.60 -10.66
N ASP A 360 1.96 -40.73 -10.44
CA ASP A 360 0.64 -40.78 -9.78
C ASP A 360 0.69 -40.61 -8.25
N GLU A 361 1.90 -40.56 -7.67
CA GLU A 361 2.16 -40.42 -6.22
C GLU A 361 1.85 -39.02 -5.67
N TRP A 362 1.87 -38.02 -6.55
CA TRP A 362 1.69 -36.60 -6.21
C TRP A 362 0.42 -36.04 -6.85
N GLU A 363 -0.40 -35.37 -6.04
CA GLU A 363 -1.61 -34.69 -6.50
C GLU A 363 -1.54 -33.20 -6.18
N ILE A 364 -2.09 -32.37 -7.08
CA ILE A 364 -2.23 -30.93 -6.86
C ILE A 364 -3.71 -30.56 -7.03
N HIS A 365 -4.34 -30.16 -5.94
CA HIS A 365 -5.77 -29.82 -5.90
C HIS A 365 -5.98 -28.32 -5.76
N GLN A 366 -6.97 -27.81 -6.51
CA GLN A 366 -7.52 -26.48 -6.27
C GLN A 366 -8.60 -26.60 -5.19
N THR A 367 -8.45 -25.85 -4.11
CA THR A 367 -9.44 -25.69 -3.04
C THR A 367 -10.28 -24.43 -3.29
N GLU A 368 -11.40 -24.25 -2.58
CA GLU A 368 -12.11 -22.96 -2.60
C GLU A 368 -11.22 -21.82 -2.07
N GLU A 369 -10.32 -22.12 -1.13
CA GLU A 369 -9.30 -21.17 -0.65
C GLU A 369 -8.30 -20.79 -1.74
N SER A 370 -7.91 -21.72 -2.62
CA SER A 370 -7.04 -21.46 -3.77
C SER A 370 -7.62 -20.47 -4.78
N LYS A 371 -8.96 -20.31 -4.82
CA LYS A 371 -9.61 -19.28 -5.64
C LYS A 371 -9.51 -17.89 -5.01
N LYS A 372 -9.33 -17.81 -3.70
CA LYS A 372 -9.29 -16.56 -2.92
C LYS A 372 -7.88 -16.11 -2.62
N TYR A 373 -6.96 -17.04 -2.39
CA TYR A 373 -5.61 -16.76 -1.93
C TYR A 373 -4.56 -17.36 -2.85
N ARG A 374 -3.56 -16.54 -3.19
CA ARG A 374 -2.41 -16.96 -3.97
C ARG A 374 -1.65 -18.12 -3.30
N LEU A 375 -1.18 -19.08 -4.11
CA LEU A 375 -0.44 -20.26 -3.66
C LEU A 375 -1.21 -21.20 -2.71
N ALA A 376 -2.54 -21.08 -2.59
CA ALA A 376 -3.32 -21.95 -1.70
C ALA A 376 -3.78 -23.27 -2.36
N MET A 377 -3.18 -23.65 -3.50
CA MET A 377 -3.34 -25.01 -4.03
C MET A 377 -2.71 -26.02 -3.06
N THR A 378 -3.39 -27.14 -2.83
CA THR A 378 -2.89 -28.20 -1.96
C THR A 378 -2.09 -29.21 -2.77
N VAL A 379 -0.86 -29.50 -2.32
CA VAL A 379 0.00 -30.57 -2.81
C VAL A 379 -0.09 -31.74 -1.85
N ILE A 380 -0.43 -32.92 -2.36
CA ILE A 380 -0.65 -34.14 -1.58
C ILE A 380 0.37 -35.19 -2.03
N TRP A 381 1.04 -35.80 -1.06
CA TRP A 381 1.90 -36.96 -1.26
C TRP A 381 1.17 -38.21 -0.75
N LYS A 382 0.65 -39.03 -1.67
CA LYS A 382 -0.25 -40.15 -1.34
C LYS A 382 0.38 -41.23 -0.48
N THR A 383 1.68 -41.48 -0.70
CA THR A 383 2.46 -42.51 -0.01
C THR A 383 3.22 -41.98 1.19
N PHE A 384 2.96 -40.73 1.60
CA PHE A 384 3.58 -40.17 2.79
C PHE A 384 3.23 -41.01 4.04
N VAL A 385 4.25 -41.32 4.83
CA VAL A 385 4.12 -42.03 6.11
C VAL A 385 4.52 -41.06 7.22
N PRO A 386 3.57 -40.63 8.08
CA PRO A 386 3.87 -39.78 9.23
C PRO A 386 4.83 -40.46 10.20
N LYS A 387 5.63 -39.66 10.91
CA LYS A 387 6.47 -40.16 11.99
C LYS A 387 5.57 -40.72 13.10
N PRO A 388 5.99 -41.79 13.78
CA PRO A 388 5.28 -42.24 14.97
C PRO A 388 5.26 -41.11 16.00
N PRO A 389 4.17 -40.93 16.75
CA PRO A 389 4.08 -39.90 17.77
C PRO A 389 5.26 -40.06 18.75
N GLN A 390 6.04 -38.99 18.88
CA GLN A 390 7.08 -38.88 19.90
C GLN A 390 6.35 -38.71 21.23
N ILE A 391 6.09 -39.81 21.93
CA ILE A 391 5.61 -39.75 23.31
C ILE A 391 6.80 -39.32 24.16
N ASP A 392 6.80 -38.08 24.65
CA ASP A 392 7.75 -37.66 25.68
C ASP A 392 7.33 -38.29 27.01
N PRO A 393 8.11 -39.21 27.59
CA PRO A 393 7.76 -39.85 28.86
C PRO A 393 7.73 -38.88 30.06
N GLU A 394 8.19 -37.62 29.93
CA GLU A 394 8.09 -36.61 31.00
C GLU A 394 6.76 -35.84 31.00
N GLU A 395 6.12 -35.57 29.86
CA GLU A 395 4.84 -34.83 29.82
C GLU A 395 3.66 -35.65 30.40
N ASP A 396 3.69 -36.98 30.28
CA ASP A 396 2.68 -37.86 30.88
C ASP A 396 2.74 -37.87 32.40
N ARG A 397 3.87 -37.53 33.04
CA ARG A 397 3.95 -37.50 34.51
C ARG A 397 3.17 -36.32 35.09
N GLU A 398 3.16 -35.17 34.42
CA GLU A 398 2.34 -34.03 34.86
C GLU A 398 0.86 -34.23 34.52
N SER A 399 0.54 -34.82 33.35
CA SER A 399 -0.85 -35.13 32.97
C SER A 399 -1.48 -36.21 33.86
N LEU A 400 -0.74 -37.28 34.22
CA LEU A 400 -1.25 -38.33 35.10
C LEU A 400 -1.35 -37.90 36.57
N LEU A 401 -0.58 -36.89 37.00
CA LEU A 401 -0.69 -36.30 38.34
C LEU A 401 -1.89 -35.34 38.46
N SER A 402 -2.32 -34.67 37.38
CA SER A 402 -3.51 -33.82 37.41
C SER A 402 -4.82 -34.63 37.43
N PHE A 403 -4.83 -35.86 36.90
CA PHE A 403 -6.00 -36.75 36.96
C PHE A 403 -6.12 -37.56 38.24
N ALA A 404 -5.08 -37.60 39.09
CA ALA A 404 -5.06 -38.41 40.31
C ALA A 404 -5.53 -37.66 41.57
N VAL A 405 -5.97 -36.41 41.47
CA VAL A 405 -6.41 -35.58 42.63
C VAL A 405 -7.92 -35.30 42.63
N GLU A 406 -8.68 -35.69 41.60
CA GLU A 406 -10.15 -35.52 41.57
C GLU A 406 -10.92 -36.82 41.88
N ALA A 407 -10.52 -37.51 42.94
CA ALA A 407 -11.33 -38.56 43.54
C ALA A 407 -11.06 -38.58 45.04
N ASP A 408 -11.65 -37.65 45.77
CA ASP A 408 -12.41 -37.95 46.99
C ASP A 408 -12.90 -36.66 47.67
N GLU A 409 -14.15 -36.73 48.14
CA GLU A 409 -14.80 -35.92 49.19
C GLU A 409 -15.49 -34.61 48.78
N ASP A 410 -16.77 -34.78 48.42
CA ASP A 410 -17.87 -33.88 48.75
C ASP A 410 -17.87 -33.54 50.26
N GLU A 411 -17.86 -32.25 50.64
CA GLU A 411 -18.58 -31.78 51.84
C GLU A 411 -18.88 -30.27 51.77
N GLU A 412 -20.11 -29.93 52.20
CA GLU A 412 -20.74 -28.60 52.28
C GLU A 412 -19.88 -27.54 53.00
N TYR A 413 -20.00 -26.26 52.61
CA TYR A 413 -20.63 -25.19 53.42
C TYR A 413 -20.49 -23.79 52.76
N GLN A 414 -21.35 -22.89 53.24
CA GLN A 414 -21.83 -21.64 52.66
C GLN A 414 -20.86 -20.45 52.70
N ASN A 415 -21.13 -19.48 51.80
CA ASN A 415 -21.01 -18.01 51.89
C ASN A 415 -19.88 -17.39 52.72
N GLU A 416 -19.12 -16.45 52.12
CA GLU A 416 -19.15 -15.03 52.52
C GLU A 416 -18.29 -14.13 51.60
N HIS A 417 -18.69 -12.86 51.57
CA HIS A 417 -18.13 -11.74 50.81
C HIS A 417 -16.64 -11.45 51.09
N GLY A 418 -15.94 -10.87 50.10
CA GLY A 418 -14.64 -10.23 50.32
C GLY A 418 -14.10 -9.51 49.09
N ASP A 419 -14.19 -8.18 49.12
CA ASP A 419 -13.56 -7.16 48.27
C ASP A 419 -12.00 -7.23 48.28
N TRP A 420 -11.35 -6.32 47.56
CA TRP A 420 -9.94 -5.85 47.62
C TRP A 420 -9.03 -6.11 46.40
N SER A 421 -9.09 -5.15 45.47
CA SER A 421 -8.01 -4.28 44.93
C SER A 421 -6.57 -4.80 44.68
N GLU A 422 -6.08 -4.47 43.47
CA GLU A 422 -4.75 -3.97 43.05
C GLU A 422 -3.52 -4.23 43.94
N GLN A 423 -2.46 -4.80 43.32
CA GLN A 423 -1.13 -4.17 43.36
C GLN A 423 -0.17 -4.68 42.28
N ASP A 424 0.54 -3.70 41.70
CA ASP A 424 1.60 -3.76 40.70
C ASP A 424 2.82 -4.63 41.06
N GLY A 425 3.51 -5.07 40.01
CA GLY A 425 4.88 -5.58 40.09
C GLY A 425 5.49 -5.72 38.69
N GLY A 426 6.03 -4.63 38.16
CA GLY A 426 6.65 -4.57 36.83
C GLY A 426 8.01 -5.26 36.72
N SER A 427 8.41 -5.53 35.47
CA SER A 427 9.82 -5.50 35.05
C SER A 427 9.93 -5.17 33.56
N ASP A 428 10.71 -4.13 33.29
CA ASP A 428 11.06 -3.56 31.98
C ASP A 428 11.89 -4.49 31.10
N VAL A 429 11.54 -4.56 29.81
CA VAL A 429 12.50 -4.78 28.72
C VAL A 429 12.15 -3.82 27.57
N THR A 430 13.04 -2.87 27.34
CA THR A 430 12.95 -1.80 26.34
C THR A 430 13.12 -2.34 24.92
N GLY A 431 12.10 -2.19 24.08
CA GLY A 431 12.15 -2.40 22.63
C GLY A 431 11.65 -1.15 21.91
N ASN A 432 12.54 -0.49 21.19
CA ASN A 432 12.36 0.77 20.47
C ASN A 432 11.26 0.65 19.39
N GLN A 433 10.06 1.20 19.64
CA GLN A 433 9.00 1.40 18.64
C GLN A 433 8.96 2.88 18.26
N GLY A 434 9.19 3.17 16.98
CA GLY A 434 8.99 4.48 16.39
C GLY A 434 7.49 4.77 16.28
N ASP A 435 7.07 5.76 17.06
CA ASP A 435 5.71 6.27 17.19
C ASP A 435 5.34 7.13 15.97
N TRP A 436 4.33 6.69 15.22
CA TRP A 436 3.69 7.46 14.15
C TRP A 436 2.22 7.67 14.54
N GLY A 437 2.00 8.55 15.51
CA GLY A 437 0.70 9.01 15.95
C GLY A 437 0.50 10.49 15.63
N TRP A 438 -0.48 10.80 14.79
CA TRP A 438 -1.04 12.15 14.71
C TRP A 438 -1.94 12.38 15.92
N ALA A 439 -1.45 13.11 16.93
CA ALA A 439 -2.29 13.82 17.88
C ALA A 439 -1.54 14.95 18.59
N ASP A 440 -2.14 16.14 18.50
CA ASP A 440 -2.13 17.24 19.47
C ASP A 440 -0.78 17.92 19.79
N ASN A 441 -0.56 19.07 19.13
CA ASN A 441 0.35 20.11 19.63
C ASN A 441 -0.46 21.33 20.07
N SER A 442 -1.12 21.22 21.22
CA SER A 442 -1.61 22.36 21.97
C SER A 442 -0.50 22.94 22.85
N VAL A 443 0.37 23.76 22.27
CA VAL A 443 1.22 24.68 23.05
C VAL A 443 1.06 26.09 22.52
N VAL A 444 0.46 26.92 23.37
CA VAL A 444 0.27 28.36 23.19
C VAL A 444 1.64 29.03 23.04
N ALA A 445 2.00 29.43 21.82
CA ALA A 445 3.10 30.36 21.57
C ALA A 445 2.54 31.65 20.96
N GLN A 446 2.81 32.76 21.64
CA GLN A 446 2.40 34.10 21.28
C GLN A 446 2.93 34.53 19.91
N GLN A 447 2.12 35.32 19.20
CA GLN A 447 2.39 35.98 17.93
C GLN A 447 3.83 36.51 17.78
N SER A 448 4.49 36.13 16.67
CA SER A 448 5.24 37.10 15.87
C SER A 448 4.95 36.86 14.39
N SER A 449 4.42 37.91 13.77
CA SER A 449 4.14 38.05 12.35
C SER A 449 5.44 38.13 11.56
N GLU A 450 5.73 37.16 10.69
CA GLU A 450 6.51 37.36 9.47
C GLU A 450 6.39 36.12 8.56
N TRP A 451 6.27 36.40 7.26
CA TRP A 451 5.83 35.50 6.20
C TRP A 451 6.92 34.50 5.78
N GLY A 452 6.51 33.28 5.42
CA GLY A 452 7.31 32.33 4.64
C GLY A 452 6.45 31.75 3.52
N GLU A 453 6.73 32.13 2.27
CA GLU A 453 6.10 31.56 1.08
C GLU A 453 6.49 30.08 0.94
N GLY A 454 5.52 29.18 1.08
CA GLY A 454 5.71 27.76 0.77
C GLY A 454 5.87 27.55 -0.74
N ILE A 455 6.88 26.78 -1.15
CA ILE A 455 7.12 26.40 -2.54
C ILE A 455 6.04 25.38 -2.95
N GLY A 456 4.90 25.87 -3.44
CA GLY A 456 3.83 25.06 -4.02
C GLY A 456 3.96 24.93 -5.53
N TRP A 457 3.20 24.01 -6.13
CA TRP A 457 3.05 23.89 -7.59
C TRP A 457 2.80 25.28 -8.21
N GLY A 458 3.62 25.70 -9.18
CA GLY A 458 3.50 27.02 -9.84
C GLY A 458 4.37 28.15 -9.27
N THR A 459 5.16 27.93 -8.21
CA THR A 459 6.16 28.91 -7.76
C THR A 459 7.47 28.80 -8.56
N LYS A 460 8.07 29.93 -8.94
CA LYS A 460 9.40 29.94 -9.59
C LYS A 460 10.45 29.63 -8.53
N ALA A 461 11.27 28.62 -8.77
CA ALA A 461 12.42 28.31 -7.94
C ALA A 461 13.47 29.43 -8.07
N ASP A 462 13.43 30.42 -7.18
CA ASP A 462 14.56 31.32 -6.97
C ASP A 462 15.52 30.68 -5.96
N SER A 463 16.80 30.66 -6.35
CA SER A 463 17.91 30.11 -5.60
C SER A 463 18.06 30.80 -4.24
N THR A 464 17.87 30.07 -3.14
CA THR A 464 18.34 30.51 -1.82
C THR A 464 19.13 29.40 -1.14
N GLU A 465 20.34 29.78 -0.72
CA GLU A 465 21.36 28.94 -0.12
C GLU A 465 20.87 28.35 1.21
N ALA A 466 21.18 27.06 1.40
CA ALA A 466 20.88 26.32 2.62
C ALA A 466 21.64 26.91 3.81
N HIS A 467 20.91 27.54 4.73
CA HIS A 467 21.40 27.78 6.08
C HIS A 467 20.95 26.66 7.01
N ASP A 468 21.93 25.82 7.34
CA ASP A 468 21.91 24.77 8.35
C ASP A 468 21.63 25.38 9.75
N THR A 469 20.49 25.05 10.35
CA THR A 469 20.27 25.23 11.79
C THR A 469 19.72 23.95 12.39
N LYS A 470 20.65 23.17 12.94
CA LYS A 470 20.47 22.21 14.02
C LYS A 470 19.53 22.75 15.10
N HIS A 471 18.53 21.98 15.52
CA HIS A 471 18.20 21.80 16.94
C HIS A 471 17.36 20.52 17.14
N THR A 472 17.89 19.64 17.98
CA THR A 472 17.22 18.70 18.92
C THR A 472 15.89 19.27 19.44
N PHE A 473 14.75 18.58 19.51
CA PHE A 473 14.44 17.21 19.94
C PHE A 473 13.28 16.63 19.12
#